data_AF-A0AAE8ETS4-F1
#
_entry.id   AF-A0AAE8ETS4-F1
#
_cell.length_a   1.000
_cell.length_b   1.000
_cell.length_c   1.000
_cell.angle_alpha   90.00
_cell.angle_beta   90.00
_cell.angle_gamma   90.00
#
_symmetry.space_group_name_H-M   'P 1'
#
loop_
_entity.id
_entity.type
_entity.pdbx_description
1 polymer ?
#
loop_
_entity_poly.entity_id
_entity_poly.type
_entity_poly.pdbx_seq_one_letter_code
_entity_poly.pdbx_strand_id
1 'polypeptide(L)'
;MWQRYCRLKLSLSLYHCLPWQLGAEQKMAFAGQLERQWRLEAAIREHAERRGIRADQKSIMTAQYVLRTFFDDEQSWNEALARAGIDEAGRLQALTHEAILTATLENVASLAPNVSEREIDEWYQHNTHRFQQPEQRLAHHLLLVIDDTQVDCDRVTVTGRISALQRRLQIDPRRFHRLANRFSECPTAMDGGKIGWVGRGVLYPTLDMLLFSLDANDISPVVESPMGLHVLWCEAIRPAGELPKAQALAQIRQQWQEKLRQQYQRRWLAEILG
;
A
#
# COMPACT_ATOMS: atom_id res chain seq x y z
N MET A 1 -16.12 7.91 30.47
CA MET A 1 -15.31 8.85 29.64
C MET A 1 -14.96 8.26 28.27
N TRP A 2 -14.32 7.09 28.19
CA TRP A 2 -13.96 6.44 26.91
C TRP A 2 -15.15 6.21 25.96
N GLN A 3 -16.37 6.00 26.46
CA GLN A 3 -17.58 5.85 25.63
C GLN A 3 -17.86 7.06 24.72
N ARG A 4 -17.59 8.29 25.20
CA ARG A 4 -17.74 9.53 24.40
C ARG A 4 -16.75 9.53 23.25
N TYR A 5 -15.54 9.06 23.52
CA TYR A 5 -14.49 8.92 22.53
C TYR A 5 -14.76 7.81 21.52
N CYS A 6 -15.22 6.64 21.97
CA CYS A 6 -15.68 5.54 21.12
C CYS A 6 -16.80 6.02 20.18
N ARG A 7 -17.74 6.84 20.67
CA ARG A 7 -18.78 7.47 19.82
C ARG A 7 -18.17 8.34 18.72
N LEU A 8 -17.23 9.22 19.05
CA LEU A 8 -16.53 10.05 18.05
C LEU A 8 -15.82 9.18 17.01
N LYS A 9 -14.95 8.27 17.47
CA LYS A 9 -14.15 7.36 16.63
C LYS A 9 -15.04 6.53 15.71
N LEU A 10 -16.10 5.94 16.24
CA LEU A 10 -16.98 5.07 15.46
C LEU A 10 -17.70 5.85 14.36
N SER A 11 -18.16 7.08 14.64
CA SER A 11 -18.80 7.94 13.62
C SER A 11 -17.82 8.31 12.52
N LEU A 12 -16.61 8.74 12.90
CA LEU A 12 -15.55 9.10 11.95
C LEU A 12 -15.14 7.91 11.08
N SER A 13 -15.05 6.70 11.66
CA SER A 13 -14.67 5.49 10.94
C SER A 13 -15.75 4.97 9.99
N LEU A 14 -17.03 5.10 10.33
CA LEU A 14 -18.12 4.53 9.54
C LEU A 14 -18.75 5.51 8.55
N TYR A 15 -18.77 6.80 8.89
CA TYR A 15 -19.51 7.83 8.15
C TYR A 15 -18.63 9.00 7.70
N HIS A 16 -17.33 8.99 8.03
CA HIS A 16 -16.39 10.06 7.72
C HIS A 16 -16.87 11.45 8.18
N CYS A 17 -17.65 11.48 9.27
CA CYS A 17 -18.18 12.70 9.86
C CYS A 17 -18.36 12.55 11.37
N LEU A 18 -18.53 13.68 12.05
CA LEU A 18 -18.70 13.74 13.49
C LEU A 18 -20.11 13.30 13.90
N PRO A 19 -20.33 12.77 15.13
CA PRO A 19 -21.61 12.21 15.54
C PRO A 19 -22.80 13.17 15.44
N TRP A 20 -22.58 14.48 15.55
CA TRP A 20 -23.63 15.50 15.42
C TRP A 20 -23.92 15.91 13.97
N GLN A 21 -23.09 15.50 13.02
CA GLN A 21 -23.29 15.73 11.58
C GLN A 21 -24.08 14.60 10.91
N LEU A 22 -24.36 13.50 11.62
CA LEU A 22 -25.13 12.37 11.09
C LEU A 22 -26.56 12.79 10.69
N GLY A 23 -26.99 12.34 9.52
CA GLY A 23 -28.36 12.43 9.04
C GLY A 23 -29.34 11.58 9.86
N ALA A 24 -30.64 11.74 9.64
CA ALA A 24 -31.68 11.05 10.42
C ALA A 24 -31.59 9.52 10.32
N GLU A 25 -31.44 8.98 9.10
CA GLU A 25 -31.29 7.53 8.88
C GLU A 25 -29.97 7.00 9.47
N GLN A 26 -28.88 7.75 9.27
CA GLN A 26 -27.56 7.40 9.82
C GLN A 26 -27.58 7.33 11.34
N LYS A 27 -28.28 8.26 12.01
CA LYS A 27 -28.42 8.27 13.48
C LYS A 27 -29.08 6.99 14.00
N MET A 28 -30.11 6.50 13.32
CA MET A 28 -30.78 5.25 13.71
C MET A 28 -29.85 4.05 13.58
N ALA A 29 -29.17 3.89 12.44
CA ALA A 29 -28.22 2.80 12.24
C ALA A 29 -27.02 2.88 13.21
N PHE A 30 -26.51 4.10 13.43
CA PHE A 30 -25.37 4.37 14.30
C PHE A 30 -25.63 4.00 15.76
N ALA A 31 -26.85 4.22 16.28
CA ALA A 31 -27.18 3.87 17.66
C ALA A 31 -26.99 2.36 17.92
N GLY A 32 -27.47 1.51 17.02
CA GLY A 32 -27.30 0.05 17.14
C GLY A 32 -25.85 -0.40 16.95
N GLN A 33 -25.09 0.26 16.07
CA GLN A 33 -23.65 0.00 15.89
C GLN A 33 -22.85 0.40 17.13
N LEU A 34 -23.16 1.55 17.73
CA LEU A 34 -22.50 2.08 18.93
C LEU A 34 -22.72 1.15 20.12
N GLU A 35 -23.93 0.66 20.30
CA GLU A 35 -24.22 -0.29 21.38
C GLU A 35 -23.41 -1.59 21.23
N ARG A 36 -23.35 -2.15 20.02
CA ARG A 36 -22.51 -3.34 19.74
C ARG A 36 -21.03 -3.05 19.99
N GLN A 37 -20.54 -1.89 19.55
CA GLN A 37 -19.16 -1.48 19.76
C GLN A 37 -18.82 -1.36 21.24
N TRP A 38 -19.69 -0.75 22.05
CA TRP A 38 -19.48 -0.64 23.50
C TRP A 38 -19.46 -1.99 24.20
N ARG A 39 -20.37 -2.89 23.85
CA ARG A 39 -20.38 -4.25 24.43
C ARG A 39 -19.07 -4.98 24.11
N LEU A 40 -18.61 -4.87 22.85
CA LEU A 40 -17.35 -5.46 22.42
C LEU A 40 -16.14 -4.88 23.17
N GLU A 41 -15.99 -3.56 23.19
CA GLU A 41 -14.86 -2.92 23.87
C GLU A 41 -14.86 -3.18 25.38
N ALA A 42 -16.05 -3.25 26.01
CA ALA A 42 -16.18 -3.61 27.41
C ALA A 42 -15.70 -5.05 27.68
N ALA A 43 -16.10 -6.02 26.85
CA ALA A 43 -15.67 -7.42 26.97
C ALA A 43 -14.15 -7.58 26.80
N ILE A 44 -13.56 -6.89 25.80
CA ILE A 44 -12.11 -6.88 25.60
C ILE A 44 -11.40 -6.28 26.81
N ARG A 45 -11.90 -5.16 27.34
CA ARG A 45 -11.32 -4.47 28.50
C ARG A 45 -11.36 -5.33 29.75
N GLU A 46 -12.47 -6.02 30.00
CA GLU A 46 -12.59 -6.95 31.13
C GLU A 46 -11.57 -8.10 31.02
N HIS A 47 -11.38 -8.65 29.81
CA HIS A 47 -10.33 -9.64 29.57
C HIS A 47 -8.93 -9.08 29.85
N ALA A 48 -8.64 -7.86 29.39
CA ALA A 48 -7.37 -7.19 29.61
C ALA A 48 -7.07 -7.00 31.11
N GLU A 49 -8.08 -6.59 31.88
CA GLU A 49 -7.99 -6.44 33.33
C GLU A 49 -7.66 -7.79 34.00
N ARG A 50 -8.39 -8.85 33.64
CA ARG A 50 -8.18 -10.22 34.16
C ARG A 50 -6.78 -10.76 33.85
N ARG A 51 -6.22 -10.42 32.70
CA ARG A 51 -4.88 -10.86 32.24
C ARG A 51 -3.74 -9.92 32.66
N GLY A 52 -4.04 -8.80 33.28
CA GLY A 52 -3.03 -7.81 33.65
C GLY A 52 -2.39 -7.09 32.44
N ILE A 53 -3.07 -7.04 31.29
CA ILE A 53 -2.58 -6.34 30.10
C ILE A 53 -2.65 -4.83 30.36
N ARG A 54 -1.60 -4.11 29.95
CA ARG A 54 -1.45 -2.66 30.13
C ARG A 54 -0.98 -2.02 28.84
N ALA A 55 -1.37 -0.77 28.62
CA ALA A 55 -0.83 0.04 27.54
C ALA A 55 0.55 0.59 27.93
N ASP A 56 1.47 0.60 26.98
CA ASP A 56 2.72 1.36 27.06
C ASP A 56 2.58 2.72 26.37
N GLN A 57 3.56 3.60 26.59
CA GLN A 57 3.56 4.95 26.02
C GLN A 57 3.54 4.92 24.48
N LYS A 58 4.22 3.95 23.86
CA LYS A 58 4.29 3.79 22.41
C LYS A 58 2.91 3.46 21.82
N SER A 59 2.14 2.59 22.47
CA SER A 59 0.80 2.21 22.04
C SER A 59 -0.17 3.37 22.17
N ILE A 60 -0.06 4.17 23.25
CA ILE A 60 -0.86 5.39 23.43
C ILE A 60 -0.57 6.41 22.32
N MET A 61 0.71 6.64 22.01
CA MET A 61 1.11 7.52 20.90
C MET A 61 0.62 7.02 19.54
N THR A 62 0.63 5.70 19.32
CA THR A 62 0.14 5.09 18.08
C THR A 62 -1.37 5.31 17.93
N ALA A 63 -2.14 5.07 19.00
CA ALA A 63 -3.57 5.37 19.02
C ALA A 63 -3.83 6.85 18.73
N GLN A 64 -3.02 7.74 19.33
CA GLN A 64 -3.12 9.19 19.09
C GLN A 64 -2.90 9.54 17.62
N TYR A 65 -1.87 8.97 16.99
CA TYR A 65 -1.55 9.20 15.58
C TYR A 65 -2.69 8.77 14.66
N VAL A 66 -3.19 7.54 14.82
CA VAL A 66 -4.29 7.00 13.99
C VAL A 66 -5.55 7.86 14.11
N LEU A 67 -5.84 8.39 15.30
CA LEU A 67 -7.03 9.22 15.49
C LEU A 67 -6.86 10.63 14.94
N ARG A 68 -5.65 11.18 14.98
CA ARG A 68 -5.33 12.45 14.33
C ARG A 68 -5.54 12.39 12.81
N THR A 69 -5.36 11.25 12.14
CA THR A 69 -5.53 11.16 10.67
C THR A 69 -6.97 11.36 10.20
N PHE A 70 -7.96 11.39 11.10
CA PHE A 70 -9.35 11.73 10.76
C PHE A 70 -9.62 13.24 10.72
N PHE A 71 -8.64 14.07 11.04
CA PHE A 71 -8.77 15.53 11.13
C PHE A 71 -7.73 16.21 10.25
N ASP A 72 -8.12 17.31 9.62
CA ASP A 72 -7.24 18.10 8.74
C ASP A 72 -6.12 18.78 9.55
N ASP A 73 -6.42 19.19 10.77
CA ASP A 73 -5.52 19.97 11.61
C ASP A 73 -5.78 19.76 13.12
N GLU A 74 -4.93 20.36 13.95
CA GLU A 74 -5.01 20.21 15.40
C GLU A 74 -6.19 20.97 16.04
N GLN A 75 -6.57 22.10 15.46
CA GLN A 75 -7.68 22.90 15.94
C GLN A 75 -9.00 22.16 15.72
N SER A 76 -9.26 21.65 14.52
CA SER A 76 -10.48 20.88 14.23
C SER A 76 -10.60 19.63 15.12
N TRP A 77 -9.49 18.98 15.44
CA TRP A 77 -9.47 17.88 16.41
C TRP A 77 -9.82 18.33 17.83
N ASN A 78 -9.18 19.39 18.33
CA ASN A 78 -9.43 19.90 19.68
C ASN A 78 -10.87 20.40 19.84
N GLU A 79 -11.43 21.05 18.82
CA GLU A 79 -12.83 21.49 18.80
C GLU A 79 -13.79 20.30 18.85
N ALA A 80 -13.52 19.23 18.10
CA ALA A 80 -14.33 18.01 18.13
C ALA A 80 -14.29 17.33 19.50
N LEU A 81 -13.12 17.26 20.15
CA LEU A 81 -12.99 16.73 21.51
C LEU A 81 -13.74 17.59 22.53
N ALA A 82 -13.56 18.91 22.48
CA ALA A 82 -14.23 19.85 23.36
C ALA A 82 -15.76 19.76 23.23
N ARG A 83 -16.27 19.72 21.99
CA ARG A 83 -17.71 19.56 21.72
C ARG A 83 -18.27 18.21 22.16
N ALA A 84 -17.46 17.16 22.14
CA ALA A 84 -17.80 15.87 22.73
C ALA A 84 -17.69 15.84 24.27
N GLY A 85 -17.28 16.94 24.90
CA GLY A 85 -17.06 17.03 26.34
C GLY A 85 -15.92 16.15 26.81
N ILE A 86 -14.82 16.12 26.04
CA ILE A 86 -13.59 15.38 26.34
C ILE A 86 -12.48 16.40 26.59
N ASP A 87 -12.07 16.49 27.86
CA ASP A 87 -10.92 17.27 28.29
C ASP A 87 -9.60 16.50 28.09
N GLU A 88 -8.47 17.11 28.45
CA GLU A 88 -7.16 16.48 28.28
C GLU A 88 -7.02 15.16 29.06
N ALA A 89 -7.52 15.12 30.29
CA ALA A 89 -7.53 13.91 31.11
C ALA A 89 -8.39 12.81 30.47
N GLY A 90 -9.58 13.16 29.98
CA GLY A 90 -10.47 12.27 29.25
C GLY A 90 -9.87 11.76 27.94
N ARG A 91 -9.13 12.62 27.23
CA ARG A 91 -8.38 12.25 26.02
C ARG A 91 -7.33 11.19 26.35
N LEU A 92 -6.49 11.41 27.37
CA LEU A 92 -5.49 10.44 27.78
C LEU A 92 -6.12 9.10 28.20
N GLN A 93 -7.21 9.13 28.97
CA GLN A 93 -7.96 7.93 29.34
C GLN A 93 -8.48 7.18 28.12
N ALA A 94 -9.00 7.88 27.11
CA ALA A 94 -9.53 7.27 25.91
C ALA A 94 -8.45 6.66 25.01
N LEU A 95 -7.33 7.35 24.84
CA LEU A 95 -6.17 6.83 24.11
C LEU A 95 -5.54 5.63 24.82
N THR A 96 -5.51 5.66 26.15
CA THR A 96 -5.07 4.51 26.96
C THR A 96 -6.02 3.32 26.80
N HIS A 97 -7.33 3.57 26.81
CA HIS A 97 -8.33 2.54 26.54
C HIS A 97 -8.11 1.91 25.16
N GLU A 98 -7.97 2.72 24.11
CA GLU A 98 -7.68 2.24 22.74
C GLU A 98 -6.40 1.39 22.69
N ALA A 99 -5.33 1.87 23.32
CA ALA A 99 -4.06 1.16 23.39
C ALA A 99 -4.19 -0.20 24.11
N ILE A 100 -5.00 -0.28 25.18
CA ILE A 100 -5.31 -1.55 25.86
C ILE A 100 -6.07 -2.50 24.94
N LEU A 101 -7.06 -2.00 24.17
CA LEU A 101 -7.80 -2.82 23.22
C LEU A 101 -6.86 -3.42 22.17
N THR A 102 -6.03 -2.60 21.54
CA THR A 102 -5.05 -3.04 20.54
C THR A 102 -4.06 -4.04 21.13
N ALA A 103 -3.49 -3.75 22.30
CA ALA A 103 -2.56 -4.64 22.99
C ALA A 103 -3.21 -5.98 23.35
N THR A 104 -4.49 -5.97 23.72
CA THR A 104 -5.24 -7.19 24.04
C THR A 104 -5.49 -8.03 22.80
N LEU A 105 -5.91 -7.41 21.70
CA LEU A 105 -6.07 -8.10 20.42
C LEU A 105 -4.74 -8.71 19.97
N GLU A 106 -3.64 -7.95 20.03
CA GLU A 106 -2.31 -8.43 19.65
C GLU A 106 -1.84 -9.58 20.56
N ASN A 107 -2.06 -9.47 21.88
CA ASN A 107 -1.78 -10.55 22.82
C ASN A 107 -2.55 -11.83 22.46
N VAL A 108 -3.85 -11.72 22.23
CA VAL A 108 -4.68 -12.87 21.82
C VAL A 108 -4.19 -13.45 20.49
N ALA A 109 -3.88 -12.63 19.49
CA ALA A 109 -3.31 -13.10 18.22
C ALA A 109 -2.01 -13.85 18.42
N SER A 110 -1.12 -13.37 19.29
CA SER A 110 0.15 -14.04 19.59
C SER A 110 0.02 -15.41 20.24
N LEU A 111 -1.16 -15.75 20.79
CA LEU A 111 -1.45 -17.07 21.33
C LEU A 111 -1.90 -18.08 20.25
N ALA A 112 -2.09 -17.63 19.01
CA ALA A 112 -2.41 -18.52 17.90
C ALA A 112 -1.28 -19.56 17.71
N PRO A 113 -1.62 -20.82 17.41
CA PRO A 113 -0.61 -21.83 17.14
C PRO A 113 0.28 -21.42 15.95
N ASN A 114 1.51 -21.90 15.96
CA ASN A 114 2.39 -21.73 14.80
C ASN A 114 1.90 -22.61 13.65
N VAL A 115 2.00 -22.08 12.43
CA VAL A 115 1.78 -22.84 11.20
C VAL A 115 2.71 -24.07 11.13
N SER A 116 2.19 -25.17 10.59
CA SER A 116 2.97 -26.39 10.40
C SER A 116 3.91 -26.24 9.20
N GLU A 117 5.22 -26.33 9.46
CA GLU A 117 6.24 -26.31 8.40
C GLU A 117 6.02 -27.43 7.37
N ARG A 118 5.58 -28.60 7.86
CA ARG A 118 5.26 -29.74 7.00
C ARG A 118 4.09 -29.45 6.07
N GLU A 119 3.01 -28.84 6.56
CA GLU A 119 1.85 -28.48 5.73
C GLU A 119 2.21 -27.41 4.70
N ILE A 120 3.07 -26.45 5.07
CA ILE A 120 3.58 -25.42 4.15
C ILE A 120 4.40 -26.07 3.02
N ASP A 121 5.30 -26.98 3.36
CA ASP A 121 6.12 -27.71 2.38
C ASP A 121 5.27 -28.59 1.45
N GLU A 122 4.34 -29.37 2.02
CA GLU A 122 3.41 -30.22 1.25
C GLU A 122 2.53 -29.37 0.33
N TRP A 123 1.99 -28.26 0.83
CA TRP A 123 1.17 -27.36 0.02
C TRP A 123 1.99 -26.72 -1.11
N TYR A 124 3.21 -26.25 -0.83
CA TYR A 124 4.09 -25.68 -1.86
C TYR A 124 4.35 -26.69 -2.99
N GLN A 125 4.65 -27.95 -2.67
CA GLN A 125 4.91 -29.00 -3.66
C GLN A 125 3.72 -29.21 -4.61
N HIS A 126 2.49 -29.10 -4.11
CA HIS A 126 1.27 -29.22 -4.93
C HIS A 126 0.88 -27.92 -5.64
N ASN A 127 1.53 -26.79 -5.33
CA ASN A 127 1.18 -25.45 -5.81
C ASN A 127 2.36 -24.69 -6.43
N THR A 128 3.41 -25.38 -6.88
CA THR A 128 4.63 -24.77 -7.46
C THR A 128 4.32 -23.82 -8.62
N HIS A 129 3.30 -24.15 -9.43
CA HIS A 129 2.83 -23.30 -10.54
C HIS A 129 2.47 -21.87 -10.10
N ARG A 130 2.04 -21.66 -8.85
CA ARG A 130 1.68 -20.33 -8.31
C ARG A 130 2.91 -19.47 -7.98
N PHE A 131 4.09 -20.09 -7.96
CA PHE A 131 5.36 -19.45 -7.67
C PHE A 131 6.21 -19.26 -8.92
N GLN A 132 5.66 -19.54 -10.10
CA GLN A 132 6.27 -19.15 -11.35
C GLN A 132 6.09 -17.64 -11.53
N GLN A 133 7.20 -16.94 -11.69
CA GLN A 133 7.21 -15.54 -12.04
C GLN A 133 7.46 -15.41 -13.52
N PRO A 134 6.64 -14.62 -14.24
CA PRO A 134 6.94 -14.30 -15.62
C PRO A 134 8.23 -13.47 -15.69
N GLU A 135 8.87 -13.49 -16.85
CA GLU A 135 10.01 -12.63 -17.12
C GLU A 135 9.63 -11.16 -16.92
N GLN A 136 10.49 -10.40 -16.26
CA GLN A 136 10.33 -8.96 -16.08
C GLN A 136 11.56 -8.20 -16.56
N ARG A 137 11.36 -7.02 -17.12
CA ARG A 137 12.41 -6.09 -17.53
C ARG A 137 12.36 -4.86 -16.65
N LEU A 138 13.50 -4.47 -16.07
CA LEU A 138 13.62 -3.16 -15.44
C LEU A 138 13.78 -2.12 -16.55
N ALA A 139 12.72 -1.36 -16.81
CA ALA A 139 12.62 -0.53 -17.99
C ALA A 139 12.66 0.96 -17.66
N HIS A 140 13.29 1.71 -18.57
CA HIS A 140 13.19 3.17 -18.65
C HIS A 140 12.72 3.59 -20.03
N HIS A 141 12.08 4.75 -20.11
CA HIS A 141 11.44 5.25 -21.31
C HIS A 141 11.66 6.76 -21.48
N LEU A 142 12.01 7.12 -22.72
CA LEU A 142 12.12 8.49 -23.20
C LEU A 142 11.17 8.65 -24.39
N LEU A 143 10.31 9.67 -24.34
CA LEU A 143 9.36 10.03 -25.40
C LEU A 143 9.65 11.45 -25.88
N LEU A 144 9.72 11.66 -27.19
CA LEU A 144 9.54 12.97 -27.81
C LEU A 144 8.26 12.94 -28.65
N VAL A 145 7.34 13.87 -28.40
CA VAL A 145 6.06 14.00 -29.09
C VAL A 145 6.27 14.60 -30.47
N ILE A 146 5.54 14.11 -31.46
CA ILE A 146 5.45 14.75 -32.78
C ILE A 146 4.14 15.54 -32.82
N ASP A 147 4.25 16.84 -33.06
CA ASP A 147 3.11 17.75 -33.21
C ASP A 147 3.45 18.83 -34.25
N ASP A 148 2.95 18.64 -35.47
CA ASP A 148 3.21 19.55 -36.60
C ASP A 148 2.59 20.95 -36.39
N THR A 149 1.80 21.16 -35.34
CA THR A 149 1.24 22.47 -34.98
C THR A 149 2.19 23.29 -34.09
N GLN A 150 3.22 22.66 -33.53
CA GLN A 150 4.19 23.29 -32.62
C GLN A 150 5.56 23.48 -33.27
N VAL A 151 6.24 24.55 -32.87
CA VAL A 151 7.59 24.87 -33.34
C VAL A 151 8.58 23.82 -32.84
N ASP A 152 9.47 23.34 -33.72
CA ASP A 152 10.50 22.32 -33.42
C ASP A 152 9.97 20.94 -32.97
N CYS A 153 8.68 20.67 -33.20
CA CYS A 153 8.00 19.40 -32.90
C CYS A 153 7.59 18.63 -34.16
N ASP A 154 8.00 19.10 -35.34
CA ASP A 154 7.78 18.37 -36.58
C ASP A 154 8.57 17.05 -36.61
N ARG A 155 8.09 16.10 -37.40
CA ARG A 155 8.68 14.76 -37.49
C ARG A 155 10.18 14.77 -37.79
N VAL A 156 10.68 15.64 -38.65
CA VAL A 156 12.11 15.67 -39.05
C VAL A 156 12.97 16.12 -37.87
N THR A 157 12.56 17.21 -37.21
CA THR A 157 13.25 17.76 -36.05
C THR A 157 13.27 16.78 -34.87
N VAL A 158 12.11 16.19 -34.54
CA VAL A 158 11.97 15.22 -33.46
C VAL A 158 12.80 13.95 -33.73
N THR A 159 12.80 13.46 -34.97
CA THR A 159 13.64 12.32 -35.39
C THR A 159 15.13 12.60 -35.18
N GLY A 160 15.60 13.78 -35.58
CA GLY A 160 17.00 14.18 -35.40
C GLY A 160 17.40 14.25 -33.92
N ARG A 161 16.53 14.85 -33.09
CA ARG A 161 16.74 14.98 -31.65
C ARG A 161 16.79 13.63 -30.96
N ILE A 162 15.79 12.78 -31.16
CA ILE A 162 15.73 11.49 -30.47
C ILE A 162 16.85 10.55 -30.93
N SER A 163 17.23 10.58 -32.21
CA SER A 163 18.37 9.80 -32.72
C SER A 163 19.69 10.25 -32.08
N ALA A 164 19.88 11.56 -31.86
CA ALA A 164 21.06 12.06 -31.17
C ALA A 164 21.09 11.65 -29.68
N LEU A 165 19.93 11.64 -29.01
CA LEU A 165 19.82 11.14 -27.64
C LEU A 165 20.11 9.64 -27.58
N GLN A 166 19.52 8.85 -28.47
CA GLN A 166 19.71 7.41 -28.56
C GLN A 166 21.20 7.05 -28.75
N ARG A 167 21.92 7.70 -29.68
CA ARG A 167 23.38 7.50 -29.83
C ARG A 167 24.17 7.80 -28.56
N ARG A 168 23.81 8.87 -27.83
CA ARG A 168 24.46 9.20 -26.55
C ARG A 168 24.20 8.13 -25.49
N LEU A 169 22.98 7.58 -25.47
CA LEU A 169 22.59 6.52 -24.56
C LEU A 169 23.26 5.19 -24.90
N GLN A 170 23.48 4.88 -26.17
CA GLN A 170 24.22 3.67 -26.58
C GLN A 170 25.68 3.71 -26.09
N ILE A 171 26.30 4.88 -25.96
CA ILE A 171 27.65 5.04 -25.41
C ILE A 171 27.64 4.89 -23.88
N ASP A 172 26.65 5.47 -23.22
CA ASP A 172 26.55 5.49 -21.76
C ASP A 172 25.07 5.48 -21.31
N PRO A 173 24.48 4.28 -21.14
CA PRO A 173 23.09 4.13 -20.71
C PRO A 173 22.80 4.78 -19.36
N ARG A 174 23.80 4.98 -18.49
CA ARG A 174 23.61 5.60 -17.17
C ARG A 174 23.20 7.07 -17.27
N ARG A 175 23.32 7.69 -18.45
CA ARG A 175 22.83 9.04 -18.73
C ARG A 175 21.32 9.10 -18.93
N PHE A 176 20.63 7.96 -19.02
CA PHE A 176 19.20 7.87 -19.29
C PHE A 176 18.39 8.75 -18.35
N HIS A 177 18.57 8.59 -17.04
CA HIS A 177 17.86 9.38 -16.03
C HIS A 177 17.93 10.89 -16.31
N ARG A 178 19.14 11.41 -16.56
CA ARG A 178 19.36 12.85 -16.80
C ARG A 178 18.78 13.31 -18.14
N LEU A 179 18.92 12.49 -19.19
CA LEU A 179 18.42 12.84 -20.52
C LEU A 179 16.89 12.75 -20.58
N ALA A 180 16.29 11.75 -19.94
CA ALA A 180 14.85 11.63 -19.81
C ALA A 180 14.27 12.80 -19.01
N ASN A 181 14.82 13.13 -17.85
CA ASN A 181 14.35 14.28 -17.05
C ASN A 181 14.41 15.60 -17.84
N ARG A 182 15.45 15.81 -18.64
CA ARG A 182 15.63 17.06 -19.40
C ARG A 182 14.80 17.14 -20.68
N PHE A 183 14.57 16.02 -21.36
CA PHE A 183 14.05 16.04 -22.73
C PHE A 183 12.80 15.20 -22.95
N SER A 184 12.48 14.24 -22.08
CA SER A 184 11.33 13.37 -22.25
C SER A 184 10.03 14.10 -21.93
N GLU A 185 9.01 13.84 -22.73
CA GLU A 185 7.65 14.34 -22.57
C GLU A 185 6.72 13.25 -21.98
N CYS A 186 7.28 12.14 -21.49
CA CYS A 186 6.56 11.10 -20.75
C CYS A 186 6.38 11.52 -19.27
N PRO A 187 5.26 11.17 -18.59
CA PRO A 187 5.10 11.41 -17.16
C PRO A 187 6.23 10.82 -16.28
N THR A 188 6.89 9.75 -16.73
CA THR A 188 8.02 9.15 -16.01
C THR A 188 9.30 10.00 -16.07
N ALA A 189 9.36 11.07 -16.88
CA ALA A 189 10.52 11.96 -17.00
C ALA A 189 11.00 12.49 -15.64
N MET A 190 10.08 12.81 -14.73
CA MET A 190 10.39 13.30 -13.39
C MET A 190 11.15 12.25 -12.54
N ASP A 191 10.92 10.96 -12.76
CA ASP A 191 11.67 9.84 -12.17
C ASP A 191 12.77 9.32 -13.13
N GLY A 192 13.30 10.22 -13.97
CA GLY A 192 14.34 9.90 -14.95
C GLY A 192 13.94 8.90 -16.02
N GLY A 193 12.66 8.83 -16.36
CA GLY A 193 12.13 7.91 -17.34
C GLY A 193 11.87 6.50 -16.80
N LYS A 194 12.09 6.24 -15.51
CA LYS A 194 11.94 4.90 -14.92
C LYS A 194 10.48 4.44 -14.94
N ILE A 195 10.24 3.28 -15.52
CA ILE A 195 8.94 2.57 -15.47
C ILE A 195 8.97 1.54 -14.34
N GLY A 196 10.14 0.93 -14.07
CA GLY A 196 10.30 -0.13 -13.08
C GLY A 196 10.29 -1.53 -13.70
N TRP A 197 10.02 -2.55 -12.88
CA TRP A 197 9.94 -3.94 -13.34
C TRP A 197 8.60 -4.18 -14.04
N VAL A 198 8.65 -4.39 -15.36
CA VAL A 198 7.46 -4.65 -16.19
C VAL A 198 7.48 -6.08 -16.72
N GLY A 199 6.34 -6.74 -16.68
CA GLY A 199 6.10 -8.02 -17.36
C GLY A 199 5.58 -7.80 -18.79
N ARG A 200 5.55 -8.86 -19.60
CA ARG A 200 5.00 -8.82 -20.96
C ARG A 200 3.53 -8.40 -20.95
N GLY A 201 3.12 -7.62 -21.94
CA GLY A 201 1.75 -7.14 -22.12
C GLY A 201 1.36 -5.95 -21.23
N VAL A 202 2.32 -5.36 -20.50
CA VAL A 202 2.08 -4.15 -19.68
C VAL A 202 2.23 -2.88 -20.52
N LEU A 203 3.16 -2.86 -21.48
CA LEU A 203 3.38 -1.71 -22.35
C LEU A 203 2.55 -1.79 -23.63
N TYR A 204 2.49 -0.68 -24.37
CA TYR A 204 1.90 -0.65 -25.71
C TYR A 204 2.58 -1.70 -26.61
N PRO A 205 1.86 -2.45 -27.46
CA PRO A 205 2.39 -3.66 -28.11
C PRO A 205 3.74 -3.51 -28.81
N THR A 206 3.97 -2.38 -29.50
CA THR A 206 5.26 -2.12 -30.18
C THR A 206 6.40 -1.90 -29.20
N LEU A 207 6.16 -1.21 -28.08
CA LEU A 207 7.13 -0.98 -27.02
C LEU A 207 7.39 -2.26 -26.22
N ASP A 208 6.35 -3.06 -25.96
CA ASP A 208 6.46 -4.32 -25.24
C ASP A 208 7.33 -5.32 -26.01
N MET A 209 7.01 -5.54 -27.30
CA MET A 209 7.80 -6.42 -28.17
C MET A 209 9.26 -5.96 -28.24
N LEU A 210 9.49 -4.65 -28.36
CA LEU A 210 10.84 -4.10 -28.42
C LEU A 210 11.60 -4.27 -27.11
N LEU A 211 10.99 -3.92 -25.97
CA LEU A 211 11.64 -4.02 -24.66
C LEU A 211 12.09 -5.46 -24.36
N PHE A 212 11.23 -6.43 -24.68
CA PHE A 212 11.50 -7.84 -24.43
C PHE A 212 12.41 -8.51 -25.47
N SER A 213 12.80 -7.79 -26.53
CA SER A 213 13.84 -8.24 -27.46
C SER A 213 15.24 -7.72 -27.11
N LEU A 214 15.36 -6.80 -26.15
CA LEU A 214 16.65 -6.23 -25.71
C LEU A 214 17.39 -7.19 -24.78
N ASP A 215 18.70 -7.05 -24.65
CA ASP A 215 19.46 -7.68 -23.56
C ASP A 215 19.55 -6.75 -22.33
N ALA A 216 20.10 -7.27 -21.24
CA ALA A 216 20.33 -6.46 -20.05
C ALA A 216 21.32 -5.34 -20.37
N ASN A 217 20.97 -4.13 -19.94
CA ASN A 217 21.65 -2.87 -20.17
C ASN A 217 21.57 -2.30 -21.61
N ASP A 218 20.74 -2.87 -22.49
CA ASP A 218 20.61 -2.41 -23.88
C ASP A 218 19.67 -1.21 -24.06
N ILE A 219 20.05 -0.34 -25.00
CA ILE A 219 19.23 0.78 -25.50
C ILE A 219 18.55 0.38 -26.80
N SER A 220 17.25 0.59 -26.88
CA SER A 220 16.47 0.26 -28.06
C SER A 220 16.83 1.12 -29.27
N PRO A 221 16.53 0.66 -30.50
CA PRO A 221 16.32 1.57 -31.62
C PRO A 221 15.19 2.56 -31.30
N VAL A 222 15.16 3.67 -32.05
CA VAL A 222 14.03 4.60 -32.02
C VAL A 222 12.81 3.88 -32.59
N VAL A 223 11.70 3.92 -31.86
CA VAL A 223 10.43 3.31 -32.29
C VAL A 223 9.32 4.35 -32.29
N GLU A 224 8.45 4.26 -33.28
CA GLU A 224 7.33 5.19 -33.45
C GLU A 224 6.05 4.62 -32.83
N SER A 225 5.24 5.51 -32.23
CA SER A 225 3.86 5.26 -31.85
C SER A 225 2.99 6.46 -32.23
N PRO A 226 1.65 6.39 -32.09
CA PRO A 226 0.77 7.54 -32.36
C PRO A 226 1.09 8.81 -31.57
N MET A 227 1.82 8.70 -30.44
CA MET A 227 2.22 9.86 -29.63
C MET A 227 3.51 10.53 -30.14
N GLY A 228 4.36 9.81 -30.87
CA GLY A 228 5.68 10.31 -31.28
C GLY A 228 6.75 9.22 -31.28
N LEU A 229 7.97 9.59 -30.93
CA LEU A 229 9.14 8.71 -30.99
C LEU A 229 9.64 8.33 -29.60
N HIS A 230 10.04 7.08 -29.46
CA HIS A 230 10.38 6.47 -28.19
C HIS A 230 11.77 5.83 -28.23
N VAL A 231 12.45 5.87 -27.09
CA VAL A 231 13.65 5.07 -26.81
C VAL A 231 13.46 4.39 -25.46
N LEU A 232 13.80 3.11 -25.39
CA LEU A 232 13.73 2.30 -24.19
C LEU A 232 15.13 1.90 -23.74
N TRP A 233 15.30 1.72 -22.43
CA TRP A 233 16.47 1.09 -21.85
C TRP A 233 16.00 -0.09 -21.01
N CYS A 234 16.49 -1.29 -21.34
CA CYS A 234 16.37 -2.44 -20.46
C CYS A 234 17.56 -2.41 -19.51
N GLU A 235 17.40 -1.88 -18.29
CA GLU A 235 18.51 -1.82 -17.32
C GLU A 235 18.89 -3.23 -16.82
N ALA A 236 17.89 -4.07 -16.54
CA ALA A 236 18.08 -5.41 -16.02
C ALA A 236 16.95 -6.37 -16.41
N ILE A 237 17.24 -7.67 -16.37
CA ILE A 237 16.29 -8.75 -16.67
C ILE A 237 16.12 -9.62 -15.43
N ARG A 238 14.88 -9.89 -15.06
CA ARG A 238 14.50 -10.99 -14.17
C ARG A 238 13.93 -12.09 -15.07
N PRO A 239 14.64 -13.22 -15.25
CA PRO A 239 14.17 -14.27 -16.11
C PRO A 239 12.86 -14.85 -15.59
N ALA A 240 12.06 -15.41 -16.49
CA ALA A 240 10.96 -16.27 -16.06
C ALA A 240 11.53 -17.43 -15.25
N GLY A 241 10.89 -17.76 -14.13
CA GLY A 241 11.41 -18.80 -13.27
C GLY A 241 10.59 -18.99 -12.01
N GLU A 242 10.89 -20.06 -11.30
CA GLU A 242 10.30 -20.30 -10.00
C GLU A 242 10.94 -19.37 -8.97
N LEU A 243 10.10 -18.66 -8.21
CA LEU A 243 10.54 -17.96 -7.02
C LEU A 243 11.34 -18.95 -6.15
N PRO A 244 12.53 -18.57 -5.65
CA PRO A 244 13.35 -19.49 -4.86
C PRO A 244 12.52 -20.12 -3.75
N LYS A 245 12.56 -21.46 -3.63
CA LYS A 245 11.75 -22.22 -2.67
C LYS A 245 11.75 -21.58 -1.28
N ALA A 246 12.90 -21.17 -0.78
CA ALA A 246 13.02 -20.51 0.52
C ALA A 246 12.18 -19.22 0.64
N GLN A 247 12.15 -18.39 -0.40
CA GLN A 247 11.32 -17.18 -0.44
C GLN A 247 9.83 -17.53 -0.55
N ALA A 248 9.47 -18.52 -1.38
CA ALA A 248 8.09 -19.00 -1.50
C ALA A 248 7.54 -19.51 -0.15
N LEU A 249 8.29 -20.39 0.52
CA LEU A 249 7.91 -20.91 1.83
C LEU A 249 7.80 -19.80 2.89
N ALA A 250 8.71 -18.82 2.88
CA ALA A 250 8.62 -17.68 3.79
C ALA A 250 7.36 -16.84 3.58
N GLN A 251 6.97 -16.58 2.32
CA GLN A 251 5.73 -15.89 2.00
C GLN A 251 4.49 -16.68 2.44
N ILE A 252 4.46 -17.99 2.17
CA ILE A 252 3.36 -18.87 2.60
C ILE A 252 3.24 -18.84 4.12
N ARG A 253 4.37 -19.04 4.84
CA ARG A 253 4.43 -19.05 6.30
C ARG A 253 3.85 -17.77 6.88
N GLN A 254 4.31 -16.61 6.39
CA GLN A 254 3.83 -15.32 6.88
C GLN A 254 2.32 -15.15 6.65
N GLN A 255 1.84 -15.46 5.44
CA GLN A 255 0.42 -15.33 5.10
C GLN A 255 -0.47 -16.27 5.92
N TRP A 256 -0.04 -17.52 6.11
CA TRP A 256 -0.80 -18.50 6.86
C TRP A 256 -0.77 -18.20 8.36
N GLN A 257 0.36 -17.75 8.90
CA GLN A 257 0.46 -17.33 10.29
C GLN A 257 -0.47 -16.15 10.57
N GLU A 258 -0.50 -15.16 9.68
CA GLU A 258 -1.41 -14.02 9.81
C GLU A 258 -2.88 -14.46 9.75
N LYS A 259 -3.23 -15.36 8.82
CA LYS A 259 -4.59 -15.94 8.76
C LYS A 259 -4.97 -16.67 10.04
N LEU A 260 -4.08 -17.49 10.60
CA LEU A 260 -4.34 -18.20 11.86
C LEU A 260 -4.52 -17.21 13.03
N ARG A 261 -3.67 -16.18 13.11
CA ARG A 261 -3.79 -15.11 14.13
C ARG A 261 -5.15 -14.42 14.06
N GLN A 262 -5.60 -14.05 12.86
CA GLN A 262 -6.91 -13.43 12.65
C GLN A 262 -8.07 -14.38 12.98
N GLN A 263 -7.99 -15.65 12.59
CA GLN A 263 -9.00 -16.65 12.92
C GLN A 263 -9.10 -16.87 14.43
N TYR A 264 -7.94 -16.93 15.11
CA TYR A 264 -7.87 -17.09 16.56
C TYR A 264 -8.50 -15.89 17.28
N GLN A 265 -8.13 -14.67 16.90
CA GLN A 265 -8.78 -13.44 17.42
C GLN A 265 -10.29 -13.46 17.17
N ARG A 266 -10.74 -13.77 15.95
CA ARG A 266 -12.16 -13.78 15.61
C ARG A 266 -12.95 -14.78 16.45
N ARG A 267 -12.39 -15.99 16.64
CA ARG A 267 -12.99 -17.02 17.49
C ARG A 267 -13.07 -16.54 18.93
N TRP A 268 -11.97 -16.01 19.46
CA TRP A 268 -11.93 -15.45 20.81
C TRP A 268 -12.95 -14.31 21.01
N LEU A 269 -13.08 -13.41 20.03
CA LEU A 269 -14.08 -12.33 20.06
C LEU A 269 -15.50 -12.88 20.13
N ALA A 270 -15.81 -13.96 19.40
CA ALA A 270 -17.11 -14.62 19.50
C ALA A 270 -17.32 -15.23 20.90
N GLU A 271 -16.31 -15.91 21.44
CA GLU A 271 -16.38 -16.54 22.77
C GLU A 271 -16.61 -15.52 23.91
N ILE A 272 -15.99 -14.33 23.85
CA ILE A 272 -16.20 -13.29 24.88
C ILE A 272 -17.50 -12.52 24.72
N LEU A 273 -18.15 -12.59 23.55
CA LEU A 273 -19.40 -11.89 23.26
C LEU A 273 -20.65 -12.73 23.55
N GLY A 274 -20.51 -14.06 23.69
CA GLY A 274 -21.61 -15.01 23.92
C GLY A 274 -22.18 -15.55 22.62
#